data_AF-A0A3M6VHK0-F1
#
_entry.id   AF-A0A3M6VHK0-F1
#
_cell.length_a   1.000
_cell.length_b   1.000
_cell.length_c   1.000
_cell.angle_alpha   90.00
_cell.angle_beta   90.00
_cell.angle_gamma   90.00
#
_symmetry.space_group_name_H-M   'P 1'
#
loop_
_entity.id
_entity.type
_entity.pdbx_description
1 polymer ?
#
loop_
_entity_poly.entity_id
_entity_poly.type
_entity_poly.pdbx_seq_one_letter_code
_entity_poly.pdbx_strand_id
1 'polypeptide(L)'
;MTEIGRAALGRTGKPILSEPKMDPSVKKLPFVNFIDETLFDGMKERAGEEQKAKILRFFEHLAVCHTVIPEEIESGEPLVAGAAFAGFKFKSRSVGTAMVEVPGKRVVYEMLDVLEFNSTRKRMSVVVRKSQGSCCSTRRELT
;
A
#
# COMPACT_ATOMS: atom_id res chain seq x y z
N MET A 1 -8.33 -10.60 -13.46
CA MET A 1 -9.00 -10.12 -14.70
C MET A 1 -10.22 -9.31 -14.30
N THR A 2 -10.43 -8.11 -14.85
CA THR A 2 -11.56 -7.24 -14.48
C THR A 2 -12.89 -7.76 -15.05
N GLU A 3 -14.01 -7.39 -14.41
CA GLU A 3 -15.37 -7.82 -14.78
C GLU A 3 -15.72 -7.46 -16.23
N ILE A 4 -15.27 -6.29 -16.71
CA ILE A 4 -15.46 -5.83 -18.08
C ILE A 4 -14.69 -6.71 -19.08
N GLY A 5 -13.49 -7.15 -18.73
CA GLY A 5 -12.69 -8.06 -19.55
C GLY A 5 -13.33 -9.44 -19.71
N ARG A 6 -14.00 -9.96 -18.66
CA ARG A 6 -14.71 -11.25 -18.72
C ARG A 6 -15.90 -11.22 -19.66
N ALA A 7 -16.69 -10.15 -19.64
CA ALA A 7 -17.85 -9.99 -20.52
C ALA A 7 -17.45 -9.89 -22.01
N ALA A 8 -16.29 -9.29 -22.31
CA ALA A 8 -15.78 -9.19 -23.68
C ALA A 8 -15.28 -10.55 -24.22
N LEU A 9 -14.63 -11.39 -23.38
CA LEU A 9 -14.20 -12.73 -23.81
C LEU A 9 -15.37 -13.71 -23.98
N GLY A 10 -16.43 -13.59 -23.19
CA GLY A 10 -17.63 -14.42 -23.35
C GLY A 10 -18.27 -14.30 -24.75
N ARG A 11 -18.08 -13.17 -25.44
CA ARG A 11 -18.58 -12.95 -26.81
C ARG A 11 -17.70 -13.57 -27.89
N THR A 12 -16.44 -13.86 -27.60
CA THR A 12 -15.44 -14.33 -28.58
C THR A 12 -15.14 -15.83 -28.47
N GLY A 13 -15.88 -16.56 -27.62
CA GLY A 13 -15.80 -18.03 -27.52
C GLY A 13 -14.44 -18.57 -27.04
N LYS A 14 -13.52 -17.71 -26.60
CA LYS A 14 -12.24 -18.15 -26.03
C LYS A 14 -12.46 -18.66 -24.60
N PRO A 15 -11.81 -19.77 -24.21
CA PRO A 15 -11.90 -20.27 -22.85
C PRO A 15 -11.41 -19.20 -21.88
N ILE A 16 -12.23 -18.91 -20.87
CA ILE A 16 -11.90 -17.96 -19.81
C ILE A 16 -10.70 -18.54 -19.06
N LEU A 17 -9.55 -17.86 -19.12
CA LEU A 17 -8.39 -18.23 -18.31
C LEU A 17 -8.84 -18.23 -16.83
N SER A 18 -8.76 -19.38 -16.19
CA SER A 18 -9.05 -19.53 -14.78
C SER A 18 -8.20 -18.54 -13.99
N GLU A 19 -8.84 -17.81 -13.06
CA GLU A 19 -8.12 -16.90 -12.19
C GLU A 19 -6.98 -17.65 -11.49
N PRO A 20 -5.78 -17.06 -11.37
CA PRO A 20 -4.70 -17.67 -10.62
C PRO A 20 -5.23 -17.95 -9.20
N LYS A 21 -5.33 -19.24 -8.87
CA LYS A 21 -5.87 -19.68 -7.58
C LYS A 21 -4.81 -19.40 -6.53
N MET A 22 -5.16 -18.53 -5.58
CA MET A 22 -4.34 -18.18 -4.44
C MET A 22 -4.02 -19.44 -3.61
N ASP A 23 -2.79 -19.55 -3.10
CA ASP A 23 -2.46 -20.57 -2.09
C ASP A 23 -3.37 -20.35 -0.86
N PRO A 24 -4.00 -21.40 -0.32
CA PRO A 24 -4.96 -21.29 0.79
C PRO A 24 -4.37 -20.69 2.09
N SER A 25 -3.06 -20.55 2.17
CA SER A 25 -2.35 -19.97 3.32
C SER A 25 -2.41 -18.43 3.37
N VAL A 26 -2.84 -17.77 2.29
CA VAL A 26 -2.85 -16.31 2.19
C VAL A 26 -4.14 -15.74 2.77
N LYS A 27 -4.03 -14.90 3.82
CA LYS A 27 -5.19 -14.26 4.47
C LYS A 27 -5.93 -13.37 3.46
N LYS A 28 -7.16 -13.74 3.14
CA LYS A 28 -8.04 -12.96 2.26
C LYS A 28 -8.48 -11.69 3.01
N LEU A 29 -7.94 -10.53 2.61
CA LEU A 29 -8.41 -9.24 3.10
C LEU A 29 -9.55 -8.74 2.20
N PRO A 30 -10.62 -8.14 2.76
CA PRO A 30 -11.65 -7.51 1.94
C PRO A 30 -11.01 -6.41 1.07
N PHE A 31 -11.52 -6.23 -0.15
CA PHE A 31 -11.07 -5.21 -1.12
C PHE A 31 -9.70 -5.41 -1.79
N VAL A 32 -8.95 -6.47 -1.45
CA VAL A 32 -7.62 -6.75 -2.04
C VAL A 32 -7.67 -8.01 -2.92
N ASN A 33 -7.75 -7.82 -4.23
CA ASN A 33 -7.59 -8.89 -5.23
C ASN A 33 -6.19 -8.81 -5.87
N PHE A 34 -5.16 -8.64 -5.05
CA PHE A 34 -3.79 -8.43 -5.49
C PHE A 34 -3.04 -9.76 -5.53
N ILE A 35 -2.82 -10.30 -6.73
CA ILE A 35 -2.19 -11.62 -6.94
C ILE A 35 -1.04 -11.43 -7.92
N ASP A 36 0.15 -11.19 -7.40
CA ASP A 36 1.38 -11.11 -8.19
C ASP A 36 2.54 -11.75 -7.42
N GLU A 37 2.91 -12.96 -7.82
CA GLU A 37 4.01 -13.73 -7.20
C GLU A 37 5.36 -13.03 -7.39
N THR A 38 5.56 -12.33 -8.52
CA THR A 38 6.82 -11.63 -8.82
C THR A 38 7.05 -10.45 -7.88
N LEU A 39 5.97 -9.80 -7.43
CA LEU A 39 6.06 -8.73 -6.44
C LEU A 39 6.48 -9.24 -5.06
N PHE A 40 5.88 -10.36 -4.62
CA PHE A 40 6.23 -10.98 -3.35
C PHE A 40 7.64 -11.58 -3.36
N ASP A 41 8.07 -12.12 -4.50
CA ASP A 41 9.45 -12.58 -4.69
C ASP A 41 10.44 -11.41 -4.70
N GLY A 42 10.05 -10.26 -5.27
CA GLY A 42 10.81 -9.02 -5.21
C GLY A 42 10.99 -8.47 -3.80
N MET A 43 10.02 -8.71 -2.89
CA MET A 43 10.18 -8.38 -1.46
C MET A 43 11.13 -9.33 -0.73
N LYS A 44 11.19 -10.60 -1.13
CA LYS A 44 11.99 -11.67 -0.49
C LYS A 44 13.44 -11.76 -1.00
N GLU A 45 13.98 -10.67 -1.58
CA GLU A 45 15.37 -10.52 -2.05
C GLU A 45 15.74 -11.17 -3.39
N ARG A 46 14.82 -11.87 -4.06
CA ARG A 46 15.15 -12.54 -5.34
C ARG A 46 15.34 -11.60 -6.53
N ALA A 47 14.86 -10.36 -6.44
CA ALA A 47 14.95 -9.35 -7.50
C ALA A 47 16.07 -8.31 -7.31
N GLY A 48 16.92 -8.47 -6.29
CA GLY A 48 17.99 -7.52 -5.92
C GLY A 48 17.60 -6.49 -4.85
N GLU A 49 18.59 -6.01 -4.09
CA GLU A 49 18.37 -5.12 -2.94
C GLU A 49 17.73 -3.78 -3.32
N GLU A 50 18.10 -3.20 -4.46
CA GLU A 50 17.56 -1.92 -4.91
C GLU A 50 16.06 -2.02 -5.22
N GLN A 51 15.64 -3.09 -5.91
CA GLN A 51 14.24 -3.32 -6.24
C GLN A 51 13.42 -3.60 -5.00
N LYS A 52 13.95 -4.41 -4.08
CA LYS A 52 13.34 -4.63 -2.76
C LYS A 52 13.13 -3.32 -2.02
N ALA A 53 14.15 -2.45 -1.96
CA ALA A 53 14.04 -1.16 -1.30
C ALA A 53 12.96 -0.27 -1.94
N LYS A 54 12.87 -0.21 -3.28
CA LYS A 54 11.83 0.54 -3.99
C LYS A 54 10.42 0.02 -3.67
N ILE A 55 10.22 -1.30 -3.70
CA ILE A 55 8.93 -1.92 -3.39
C ILE A 55 8.52 -1.64 -1.94
N LEU A 56 9.44 -1.81 -0.98
CA LEU A 56 9.14 -1.52 0.43
C LEU A 56 8.80 -0.05 0.64
N ARG A 57 9.49 0.88 -0.04
CA ARG A 57 9.16 2.30 0.02
C ARG A 57 7.80 2.62 -0.59
N PHE A 58 7.44 1.98 -1.70
CA PHE A 58 6.13 2.15 -2.31
C PHE A 58 4.99 1.81 -1.34
N PHE A 59 5.04 0.63 -0.70
CA PHE A 59 4.02 0.24 0.29
C PHE A 59 4.07 1.07 1.58
N GLU A 60 5.26 1.52 2.01
CA GLU A 60 5.41 2.47 3.11
C GLU A 60 4.67 3.78 2.81
N HIS A 61 4.75 4.30 1.58
CA HIS A 61 4.01 5.51 1.18
C HIS A 61 2.51 5.28 1.11
N LEU A 62 2.05 4.13 0.59
CA LEU A 62 0.62 3.80 0.58
C LEU A 62 0.04 3.73 1.99
N ALA A 63 0.81 3.27 2.98
CA ALA A 63 0.38 3.20 4.37
C ALA A 63 0.42 4.56 5.10
N VAL A 64 1.02 5.60 4.54
CA VAL A 64 1.14 6.94 5.19
C VAL A 64 0.36 8.02 4.44
N CYS A 65 0.22 7.90 3.12
CA CYS A 65 -0.44 8.87 2.24
C CYS A 65 -1.97 8.69 2.20
N HIS A 66 -2.60 8.65 3.38
CA HIS A 66 -4.04 8.70 3.53
C HIS A 66 -4.40 9.46 4.82
N THR A 67 -5.58 10.08 4.85
CA THR A 67 -6.09 10.73 6.06
C THR A 67 -7.04 9.84 6.85
N VAL A 68 -7.43 8.69 6.30
CA VAL A 68 -8.34 7.75 6.96
C VAL A 68 -7.70 7.19 8.22
N ILE A 69 -8.44 7.31 9.32
CA ILE A 69 -8.18 6.63 10.57
C ILE A 69 -9.04 5.36 10.49
N PRO A 70 -8.47 4.19 10.20
CA PRO A 70 -9.24 2.96 10.20
C PRO A 70 -9.58 2.64 11.66
N GLU A 71 -10.79 3.00 12.09
CA GLU A 71 -11.34 2.50 13.36
C GLU A 71 -11.52 0.98 13.27
N GLU A 72 -11.74 0.46 12.05
CA GLU A 72 -11.81 -0.97 11.72
C GLU A 72 -11.14 -1.25 10.36
N ILE A 73 -10.58 -2.46 10.21
CA ILE A 73 -9.90 -2.96 8.99
C ILE A 73 -10.85 -3.03 7.77
N GLU A 74 -12.13 -2.71 7.97
CA GLU A 74 -13.19 -2.66 6.97
C GLU A 74 -13.37 -1.28 6.33
N SER A 75 -12.59 -0.29 6.75
CA SER A 75 -12.62 1.05 6.15
C SER A 75 -12.19 0.94 4.68
N GLY A 76 -13.14 1.15 3.76
CA GLY A 76 -13.13 0.83 2.34
C GLY A 76 -12.11 1.55 1.44
N GLU A 77 -10.88 1.76 1.91
CA GLU A 77 -9.78 2.26 1.10
C GLU A 77 -8.92 1.09 0.58
N PRO A 78 -9.06 0.70 -0.69
CA PRO A 78 -8.37 -0.46 -1.25
C PRO A 78 -6.84 -0.34 -1.22
N LEU A 79 -6.32 0.89 -1.20
CA LEU A 79 -4.88 1.16 -1.12
C LEU A 79 -4.30 0.86 0.26
N VAL A 80 -5.00 1.25 1.33
CA VAL A 80 -4.59 0.97 2.71
C VAL A 80 -4.68 -0.52 3.00
N ALA A 81 -5.75 -1.16 2.52
CA ALA A 81 -5.90 -2.61 2.61
C ALA A 81 -4.77 -3.35 1.86
N GLY A 82 -4.38 -2.87 0.67
CA GLY A 82 -3.26 -3.41 -0.10
C GLY A 82 -1.91 -3.28 0.61
N ALA A 83 -1.66 -2.14 1.25
CA ALA A 83 -0.46 -1.95 2.08
C ALA A 83 -0.46 -2.89 3.30
N ALA A 84 -1.60 -3.03 3.96
CA ALA A 84 -1.76 -3.95 5.09
C ALA A 84 -1.53 -5.42 4.68
N PHE A 85 -1.97 -5.80 3.48
CA PHE A 85 -1.71 -7.11 2.88
C PHE A 85 -0.22 -7.36 2.67
N ALA A 86 0.51 -6.35 2.23
CA ALA A 86 1.97 -6.36 2.08
C ALA A 86 2.74 -6.31 3.41
N GLY A 87 2.04 -6.24 4.57
CA GLY A 87 2.66 -6.18 5.89
C GLY A 87 2.96 -4.76 6.39
N PHE A 88 2.48 -3.73 5.70
CA PHE A 88 2.58 -2.32 6.09
C PHE A 88 1.25 -1.88 6.70
N LYS A 89 1.15 -1.96 8.03
CA LYS A 89 -0.11 -1.72 8.74
C LYS A 89 -0.09 -0.36 9.42
N PHE A 90 -1.01 0.50 9.01
CA PHE A 90 -1.32 1.71 9.77
C PHE A 90 -1.89 1.32 11.14
N LYS A 91 -1.38 1.91 12.23
CA LYS A 91 -1.82 1.60 13.60
C LYS A 91 -2.68 2.68 14.19
N SER A 92 -2.18 3.91 14.17
CA SER A 92 -2.85 5.04 14.78
C SER A 92 -2.31 6.35 14.26
N ARG A 93 -3.14 7.38 14.40
CA ARG A 93 -2.77 8.77 14.17
C ARG A 93 -3.01 9.57 15.43
N SER A 94 -2.07 10.43 15.77
CA SER A 94 -2.23 11.46 16.79
C SER A 94 -1.97 12.83 16.14
N VAL A 95 -2.27 13.91 16.86
CA VAL A 95 -1.98 15.27 16.36
C VAL A 95 -0.47 15.37 16.07
N GLY A 96 -0.13 15.64 14.81
CA GLY A 96 1.25 15.77 14.35
C GLY A 96 2.04 14.46 14.19
N THR A 97 1.47 13.27 14.47
CA THR A 97 2.20 12.00 14.33
C THR A 97 1.34 10.86 13.77
N ALA A 98 1.97 9.95 13.02
CA ALA A 98 1.38 8.74 12.48
C ALA A 98 2.26 7.53 12.81
N MET A 99 1.65 6.44 13.29
CA MET A 99 2.36 5.21 13.62
C MET A 99 2.04 4.13 12.59
N VAL A 100 3.08 3.59 11.95
CA VAL A 100 2.97 2.51 10.96
C VAL A 100 3.85 1.34 11.37
N GLU A 101 3.30 0.14 11.33
CA GLU A 101 4.02 -1.11 11.46
C GLU A 101 4.52 -1.53 10.07
N VAL A 102 5.82 -1.36 9.87
CA VAL A 102 6.56 -1.85 8.70
C VAL A 102 6.99 -3.29 9.02
N PRO A 103 7.20 -4.19 8.03
CA PRO A 103 7.65 -5.55 8.31
C PRO A 103 8.83 -5.60 9.29
N GLY A 104 8.58 -6.15 10.49
CA GLY A 104 9.56 -6.30 11.56
C GLY A 104 9.86 -5.06 12.42
N LYS A 105 9.23 -3.90 12.20
CA LYS A 105 9.45 -2.70 13.03
C LYS A 105 8.30 -1.70 13.05
N ARG A 106 8.09 -1.07 14.21
CA ARG A 106 7.19 0.09 14.33
C ARG A 106 7.96 1.35 14.01
N VAL A 107 7.39 2.18 13.13
CA VAL A 107 7.97 3.45 12.72
C VAL A 107 6.96 4.55 13.04
N VAL A 108 7.46 5.62 13.64
CA VAL A 108 6.68 6.84 13.85
C VAL A 108 7.09 7.87 12.80
N TYR A 109 6.09 8.48 12.20
CA TYR A 109 6.23 9.60 11.29
C TYR A 109 5.66 10.83 11.96
N GLU A 110 6.38 11.92 11.84
CA GLU A 110 5.88 13.24 12.18
C GLU A 110 5.24 13.85 10.94
N MET A 111 3.99 14.27 11.08
CA MET A 111 3.20 14.90 10.04
C MET A 111 3.55 16.38 10.02
N LEU A 112 4.25 16.83 8.97
CA LEU A 112 4.63 18.23 8.82
C LEU A 112 3.53 19.02 8.11
N ASP A 113 2.97 18.45 7.04
CA ASP A 113 1.90 19.06 6.27
C ASP A 113 1.05 18.01 5.58
N VAL A 114 -0.23 18.32 5.38
CA VAL A 114 -1.19 17.46 4.66
C VAL A 114 -1.88 18.32 3.63
N LEU A 115 -1.54 18.08 2.37
CA LEU A 115 -2.20 18.71 1.25
C LEU A 115 -3.35 17.82 0.83
N GLU A 116 -4.54 18.18 1.30
CA GLU A 116 -5.78 17.45 1.02
C GLU A 116 -6.07 17.36 -0.48
N PHE A 117 -6.89 16.37 -0.83
CA PHE A 117 -7.30 16.17 -2.21
C PHE A 117 -8.03 17.42 -2.72
N ASN A 118 -7.46 18.02 -3.76
CA ASN A 118 -8.10 19.12 -4.48
C ASN A 118 -8.54 18.61 -5.86
N SER A 119 -9.82 18.73 -6.18
CA SER A 119 -10.41 18.26 -7.45
C SER A 119 -9.78 18.89 -8.70
N THR A 120 -9.25 20.12 -8.58
CA THR A 120 -8.51 20.80 -9.65
C THR A 120 -7.11 20.19 -9.84
N ARG A 121 -6.46 19.73 -8.76
CA ARG A 121 -5.11 19.14 -8.78
C ARG A 121 -5.11 17.61 -8.92
N LYS A 122 -6.23 16.94 -8.61
CA LYS A 122 -6.43 15.48 -8.65
C LYS A 122 -5.37 14.68 -7.88
N ARG A 123 -4.76 15.25 -6.85
CA ARG A 123 -3.74 14.60 -6.01
C ARG A 123 -3.89 15.01 -4.55
N MET A 124 -3.72 14.04 -3.66
CA MET A 124 -3.46 14.23 -2.24
C MET A 124 -1.97 13.99 -2.01
N SER A 125 -1.34 14.77 -1.12
CA SER A 125 0.06 14.56 -0.76
C SER A 125 0.29 14.86 0.70
N VAL A 126 1.17 14.10 1.34
CA VAL A 126 1.57 14.29 2.74
C VAL A 126 3.06 14.57 2.82
N VAL A 127 3.44 15.52 3.67
CA VAL A 127 4.83 15.81 3.99
C VAL A 127 5.09 15.24 5.37
N VAL A 128 5.96 14.22 5.43
CA VAL A 128 6.25 13.50 6.66
C VAL A 128 7.74 13.44 6.94
N ARG A 129 8.09 13.48 8.22
CA ARG A 129 9.44 13.24 8.71
C ARG A 129 9.48 11.90 9.43
N LYS A 130 10.27 10.96 8.93
CA LYS A 130 10.48 9.67 9.58
C LYS A 130 11.33 9.89 10.84
N SER A 131 10.79 9.62 12.02
CA SER A 131 11.59 9.68 13.26
C SER A 131 12.46 8.42 13.33
N GLN A 132 13.57 8.41 12.59
CA GLN A 132 14.68 7.54 12.96
C GLN A 132 15.36 8.19 14.14
N GLY A 133 15.71 7.43 15.18
CA GLY A 133 16.34 7.92 16.42
C GLY A 133 17.71 8.58 16.26
N SER A 134 18.05 9.14 15.10
CA SER A 134 19.19 10.01 14.89
C SER A 134 18.99 10.80 13.60
N CYS A 135 18.83 12.12 13.75
CA CYS A 135 19.21 13.18 12.82
C CYS A 135 19.49 12.76 11.35
N CYS A 136 18.45 12.56 10.55
CA CYS A 136 18.54 12.70 9.10
C CYS A 136 17.24 13.29 8.55
N SER A 137 17.20 14.62 8.48
CA SER A 137 16.11 15.37 7.85
C SER A 137 16.17 15.15 6.34
N THR A 138 15.60 14.04 5.87
CA THR A 138 15.34 13.88 4.43
C THR A 138 13.95 14.45 4.18
N ARG A 139 13.89 15.72 3.77
CA ARG A 139 12.71 16.31 3.14
C ARG A 139 12.45 15.52 1.86
N ARG A 140 11.53 14.55 1.90
CA ARG A 140 11.05 13.88 0.69
C ARG A 140 9.61 14.31 0.47
N GLU A 141 9.41 15.13 -0.56
CA GLU A 141 8.10 15.36 -1.14
C GLU A 141 7.64 14.03 -1.75
N LEU A 142 6.57 13.47 -1.19
CA LEU A 142 5.88 12.34 -1.79
C LEU A 142 4.96 12.93 -2.85
N THR A 143 5.45 12.97 -4.08
CA THR A 143 4.69 13.36 -5.27
C THR A 143 4.24 12.14 -6.05
#